data_AF-A0A8H3IR49-F1
#
_entry.id   AF-A0A8H3IR49-F1
#
_cell.length_a   1.000
_cell.length_b   1.000
_cell.length_c   1.000
_cell.angle_alpha   90.00
_cell.angle_beta   90.00
_cell.angle_gamma   90.00
#
_symmetry.space_group_name_H-M   'P 1'
#
loop_
_entity.id
_entity.type
_entity.pdbx_description
1 polymer ?
#
loop_
_entity_poly.entity_id
_entity_poly.type
_entity_poly.pdbx_seq_one_letter_code
_entity_poly.pdbx_strand_id
1 'polypeptide(L)'
;MEKLTGIGTLVALPLFRPDQATPKSESFSVDWSPLPLSSSDNLDLGTFIPQLWTFQDSNRKSPYHQTLTKVSKNANRAPSRTDLNPWTQAAPSWPTGVSLIGFNEPDQPGQSWMTPSTAISGWNYLAQYQSSKGALVATPGVSNAVGSQGTIDGVANPGGQEWTSQFLSLAASNSPRYTFQAISMHWYGSSSLTVEENGAMLNEQAGAMVQLAEENGIPEVWITEMGSGYDSSTATEECEFIQWLEGIFMTNSSNAMITHYAYNEHMGTLLNGASLTPSGSA
;
A
#
# COMPACT_ATOMS: atom_id res chain seq x y z
N MET A 1 -6.69 -2.86 -30.56
CA MET A 1 -7.22 -2.56 -29.21
C MET A 1 -6.85 -3.73 -28.32
N GLU A 2 -5.66 -3.67 -27.73
CA GLU A 2 -5.27 -4.62 -26.69
C GLU A 2 -6.03 -4.27 -25.41
N LYS A 3 -6.67 -5.28 -24.82
CA LYS A 3 -7.26 -5.16 -23.48
C LYS A 3 -6.10 -5.07 -22.48
N LEU A 4 -6.03 -3.97 -21.74
CA LEU A 4 -5.26 -3.87 -20.51
C LEU A 4 -5.82 -4.91 -19.53
N THR A 5 -5.13 -6.04 -19.39
CA THR A 5 -5.44 -7.05 -18.37
C THR A 5 -4.30 -7.09 -17.37
N GLY A 6 -4.53 -6.57 -16.17
CA GLY A 6 -4.13 -7.30 -14.97
C GLY A 6 -3.01 -6.75 -14.09
N ILE A 7 -2.64 -5.48 -14.17
CA ILE A 7 -1.88 -4.83 -13.09
C ILE A 7 -2.47 -3.42 -12.98
N GLY A 8 -3.25 -3.15 -11.93
CA GLY A 8 -3.73 -1.80 -11.67
C GLY A 8 -2.54 -0.86 -11.45
N THR A 9 -2.73 0.43 -11.63
CA THR A 9 -1.80 1.44 -11.11
C THR A 9 -2.61 2.26 -10.12
N LEU A 10 -2.14 2.39 -8.88
CA LEU A 10 -2.73 3.33 -7.94
C LEU A 10 -2.24 4.72 -8.32
N VAL A 11 -3.18 5.57 -8.71
CA VAL A 11 -2.93 7.00 -8.82
C VAL A 11 -3.41 7.62 -7.51
N ALA A 12 -2.47 8.09 -6.69
CA ALA A 12 -2.82 8.89 -5.53
C ALA A 12 -3.03 10.33 -6.00
N LEU A 13 -4.28 10.78 -5.97
CA LEU A 13 -4.60 12.18 -6.23
C LEU A 13 -4.23 13.01 -4.99
N PRO A 14 -3.56 14.16 -5.16
CA PRO A 14 -3.19 15.02 -4.04
C PRO A 14 -4.45 15.60 -3.40
N LEU A 15 -4.47 15.68 -2.06
CA LEU A 15 -5.57 16.27 -1.31
C LEU A 15 -5.52 17.79 -1.48
N PHE A 16 -6.60 18.37 -1.99
CA PHE A 16 -6.73 19.83 -1.97
C PHE A 16 -7.19 20.26 -0.57
N ARG A 17 -6.30 20.93 0.18
CA ARG A 17 -6.64 21.58 1.46
C ARG A 17 -7.10 23.02 1.20
N PRO A 18 -8.40 23.37 1.31
CA PRO A 18 -8.87 24.73 0.97
C PRO A 18 -8.35 25.82 1.91
N ASP A 19 -7.88 25.44 3.10
CA ASP A 19 -7.35 26.33 4.14
C ASP A 19 -5.82 26.54 4.05
N GLN A 20 -5.14 25.84 3.15
CA GLN A 20 -3.69 25.96 2.96
C GLN A 20 -3.38 26.51 1.56
N ALA A 21 -2.70 27.65 1.50
CA ALA A 21 -2.33 28.34 0.26
C ALA A 21 -1.36 27.55 -0.65
N THR A 22 -0.96 26.36 -0.23
CA THR A 22 -0.08 25.43 -0.95
C THR A 22 -0.54 24.00 -0.66
N PRO A 23 -0.79 23.15 -1.68
CA PRO A 23 -1.04 21.73 -1.48
C PRO A 23 0.11 21.13 -0.67
N LYS A 24 -0.20 20.42 0.42
CA LYS A 24 0.82 19.74 1.24
C LYS A 24 1.20 18.36 0.73
N SER A 25 0.39 17.73 -0.12
CA SER A 25 0.70 16.43 -0.70
C SER A 25 1.17 16.62 -2.13
N GLU A 26 2.43 16.30 -2.40
CA GLU A 26 2.86 15.99 -3.77
C GLU A 26 2.06 14.77 -4.24
N SER A 27 1.56 14.79 -5.48
CA SER A 27 0.97 13.60 -6.09
C SER A 27 1.99 12.46 -6.08
N PHE A 28 1.52 11.24 -5.86
CA PHE A 28 2.38 10.07 -5.92
C PHE A 28 1.69 8.91 -6.62
N SER A 29 2.48 7.93 -7.04
CA SER A 29 1.96 6.70 -7.66
C SER A 29 2.65 5.48 -7.08
N VAL A 30 1.88 4.40 -6.95
CA VAL A 30 2.37 3.07 -6.55
C VAL A 30 1.72 2.06 -7.49
N ASP A 31 2.51 1.11 -7.99
CA ASP A 31 2.04 0.06 -8.90
C ASP A 31 2.41 -1.34 -8.37
N TRP A 32 2.67 -1.43 -7.06
CA TRP A 32 3.09 -2.63 -6.36
C TRP A 32 4.39 -3.24 -6.89
N SER A 33 5.23 -2.44 -7.57
CA SER A 33 6.49 -2.87 -8.16
C SER A 33 7.68 -2.02 -7.64
N PRO A 34 8.91 -2.60 -7.65
CA PRO A 34 10.11 -1.84 -7.31
C PRO A 34 10.58 -0.86 -8.41
N LEU A 35 10.00 -0.94 -9.60
CA LEU A 35 10.20 -0.01 -10.72
C LEU A 35 8.83 0.37 -11.30
N PRO A 36 8.68 1.61 -11.80
CA PRO A 36 7.46 2.00 -12.47
C PRO A 36 7.24 1.09 -13.69
N LEU A 37 6.00 0.64 -13.89
CA LEU A 37 5.54 0.09 -15.16
C LEU A 37 5.87 1.11 -16.26
N SER A 38 6.39 0.62 -17.39
CA SER A 38 7.06 1.43 -18.42
C SER A 38 6.41 2.79 -18.69
N SER A 39 7.23 3.82 -18.81
CA SER A 39 6.91 5.24 -19.07
C SER A 39 6.25 5.54 -20.42
N SER A 40 5.43 4.63 -20.97
CA SER A 40 4.84 4.79 -22.30
C SER A 40 3.71 5.82 -22.35
N ASP A 41 3.17 6.19 -21.19
CA ASP A 41 2.11 7.19 -21.11
C ASP A 41 2.68 8.45 -20.44
N ASN A 42 2.61 9.58 -21.14
CA ASN A 42 3.01 10.92 -20.66
C ASN A 42 2.08 11.43 -19.54
N LEU A 43 1.77 10.60 -18.56
CA LEU A 43 0.98 10.98 -17.40
C LEU A 43 1.95 11.43 -16.30
N ASP A 44 1.85 12.70 -15.91
CA ASP A 44 2.50 13.21 -14.71
C ASP A 44 1.74 12.68 -13.50
N LEU A 45 2.07 11.46 -13.08
CA LEU A 45 1.49 10.78 -11.91
C LEU A 45 2.17 11.21 -10.60
N GLY A 46 3.02 12.23 -10.65
CA GLY A 46 3.83 12.68 -9.52
C GLY A 46 4.98 11.72 -9.17
N THR A 47 5.37 11.72 -7.90
CA THR A 47 6.51 10.94 -7.42
C THR A 47 6.16 9.45 -7.36
N PHE A 48 6.85 8.63 -8.14
CA PHE A 48 6.74 7.18 -8.01
C PHE A 48 7.36 6.71 -6.68
N ILE A 49 6.59 5.96 -5.89
CA ILE A 49 7.05 5.35 -4.65
C ILE A 49 7.20 3.84 -4.89
N PRO A 50 8.44 3.31 -4.98
CA PRO A 50 8.67 1.89 -5.13
C PRO A 50 8.11 1.10 -3.95
N GLN A 51 7.46 -0.02 -4.24
CA GLN A 51 6.99 -0.97 -3.24
C GLN A 51 7.69 -2.31 -3.39
N LEU A 52 8.06 -2.90 -2.26
CA LEU A 52 8.50 -4.29 -2.25
C LEU A 52 7.28 -5.16 -2.05
N TRP A 53 6.73 -5.74 -3.11
CA TRP A 53 5.54 -6.58 -2.94
C TRP A 53 5.79 -7.73 -1.97
N THR A 54 6.84 -8.55 -2.16
CA THR A 54 7.18 -9.68 -1.28
C THR A 54 8.69 -9.92 -1.22
N PHE A 55 9.14 -10.78 -0.29
CA PHE A 55 10.49 -11.35 -0.23
C PHE A 55 10.36 -12.87 -0.40
N GLN A 56 10.90 -13.40 -1.50
CA GLN A 56 11.05 -14.85 -1.64
C GLN A 56 12.23 -15.32 -0.78
N ASP A 57 11.94 -16.02 0.30
CA ASP A 57 12.85 -17.10 0.70
C ASP A 57 12.71 -18.19 -0.36
N SER A 58 13.83 -18.66 -0.88
CA SER A 58 13.98 -19.83 -1.77
C SER A 58 13.10 -21.04 -1.41
N ASN A 59 12.62 -21.14 -0.16
CA ASN A 59 11.79 -22.22 0.34
C ASN A 59 10.27 -21.95 0.41
N ARG A 60 9.77 -20.71 0.26
CA ARG A 60 8.33 -20.40 0.39
C ARG A 60 7.64 -20.19 -0.96
N LYS A 61 6.57 -20.96 -1.21
CA LYS A 61 5.67 -20.80 -2.35
C LYS A 61 4.50 -19.89 -1.95
N SER A 62 4.54 -18.59 -2.28
CA SER A 62 3.32 -17.76 -2.22
C SER A 62 2.31 -18.22 -3.31
N PRO A 63 1.00 -18.35 -3.01
CA PRO A 63 -0.03 -18.70 -3.98
C PRO A 63 -0.13 -17.72 -5.17
N TYR A 64 0.18 -16.43 -4.97
CA TYR A 64 -0.01 -15.37 -5.97
C TYR A 64 0.93 -15.49 -7.17
N HIS A 65 2.08 -16.15 -6.99
CA HIS A 65 3.03 -16.37 -8.09
C HIS A 65 2.62 -17.47 -9.08
N GLN A 66 1.64 -18.32 -8.74
CA GLN A 66 1.10 -19.28 -9.72
C GLN A 66 0.26 -18.59 -10.81
N THR A 67 -0.26 -17.39 -10.52
CA THR A 67 -1.08 -16.60 -11.45
C THR A 67 -0.20 -15.75 -12.38
N LEU A 68 0.88 -15.14 -11.89
CA LEU A 68 1.87 -14.44 -12.72
C LEU A 68 2.62 -15.37 -13.70
N THR A 69 2.80 -16.66 -13.35
CA THR A 69 3.34 -17.66 -14.29
C THR A 69 2.35 -18.10 -15.37
N LYS A 70 1.05 -17.81 -15.23
CA LYS A 70 0.06 -18.06 -16.28
C LYS A 70 -0.13 -16.87 -17.23
N VAL A 71 0.02 -15.63 -16.76
CA VAL A 71 -0.10 -14.42 -17.60
C VAL A 71 1.17 -14.15 -18.42
N SER A 72 2.35 -14.54 -17.91
CA SER A 72 3.64 -14.38 -18.62
C SER A 72 3.91 -15.37 -19.77
N LYS A 73 2.91 -16.14 -20.22
CA LYS A 73 3.07 -16.99 -21.41
C LYS A 73 2.98 -16.22 -22.75
N ASN A 74 2.50 -14.97 -22.73
CA ASN A 74 2.37 -14.14 -23.93
C ASN A 74 3.33 -12.93 -23.98
N ALA A 75 4.20 -12.76 -22.98
CA ALA A 75 5.32 -11.82 -23.04
C ALA A 75 6.60 -12.61 -22.74
N ASN A 76 7.65 -12.45 -23.56
CA ASN A 76 8.91 -13.17 -23.43
C ASN A 76 9.67 -12.81 -22.13
N ARG A 77 9.20 -13.29 -20.98
CA ARG A 77 9.93 -13.58 -19.74
C ARG A 77 8.93 -13.97 -18.65
N ALA A 78 8.78 -15.27 -18.39
CA ALA A 78 8.24 -15.73 -17.13
C ALA A 78 9.28 -15.45 -16.03
N PRO A 79 8.98 -14.72 -14.95
CA PRO A 79 9.92 -14.58 -13.84
C PRO A 79 10.07 -15.95 -13.18
N SER A 80 11.27 -16.52 -13.28
CA SER A 80 11.61 -17.78 -12.65
C SER A 80 11.84 -17.62 -11.15
N ARG A 81 11.45 -18.66 -10.44
CA ARG A 81 11.42 -18.97 -9.00
C ARG A 81 12.68 -18.73 -8.13
N THR A 82 13.58 -17.81 -8.48
CA THR A 82 14.82 -17.50 -7.75
C THR A 82 15.10 -16.01 -7.61
N ASP A 83 14.17 -15.15 -8.01
CA ASP A 83 14.49 -13.76 -8.22
C ASP A 83 14.20 -12.89 -6.98
N LEU A 84 15.20 -12.81 -6.10
CA LEU A 84 15.54 -11.56 -5.36
C LEU A 84 15.93 -10.40 -6.31
N ASN A 85 15.80 -10.64 -7.61
CA ASN A 85 16.39 -9.98 -8.75
C ASN A 85 15.72 -8.65 -9.16
N PRO A 86 14.40 -8.44 -9.06
CA PRO A 86 13.85 -7.13 -9.42
C PRO A 86 14.31 -6.05 -8.41
N TRP A 87 14.58 -6.45 -7.16
CA TRP A 87 15.00 -5.53 -6.10
C TRP A 87 16.43 -5.04 -6.23
N THR A 88 17.38 -5.96 -6.42
CA THR A 88 18.81 -5.62 -6.63
C THR A 88 19.05 -4.95 -7.98
N GLN A 89 18.19 -5.19 -8.98
CA GLN A 89 18.26 -4.50 -10.27
C GLN A 89 17.65 -3.09 -10.19
N ALA A 90 16.53 -2.93 -9.49
CA ALA A 90 15.84 -1.64 -9.39
C ALA A 90 16.59 -0.66 -8.50
N ALA A 91 17.00 -1.10 -7.32
CA ALA A 91 17.51 -0.21 -6.28
C ALA A 91 18.70 0.67 -6.67
N PRO A 92 19.68 0.21 -7.48
CA PRO A 92 20.74 1.08 -7.99
C PRO A 92 20.22 2.35 -8.66
N SER A 93 19.09 2.26 -9.37
CA SER A 93 18.48 3.39 -10.10
C SER A 93 17.68 4.35 -9.22
N TRP A 94 17.32 3.96 -7.99
CA TRP A 94 16.56 4.84 -7.10
C TRP A 94 17.40 6.07 -6.69
N PRO A 95 16.78 7.26 -6.62
CA PRO A 95 17.45 8.46 -6.14
C PRO A 95 17.81 8.36 -4.65
N THR A 96 18.70 9.23 -4.19
CA THR A 96 18.93 9.47 -2.76
C THR A 96 17.66 10.07 -2.13
N GLY A 97 17.31 9.64 -0.92
CA GLY A 97 16.11 10.11 -0.23
C GLY A 97 14.81 9.50 -0.74
N VAL A 98 14.87 8.44 -1.57
CA VAL A 98 13.68 7.77 -2.12
C VAL A 98 12.74 7.31 -1.01
N SER A 99 11.45 7.58 -1.18
CA SER A 99 10.37 7.00 -0.39
C SER A 99 10.12 5.56 -0.83
N LEU A 100 9.99 4.61 0.10
CA LEU A 100 9.76 3.20 -0.19
C LEU A 100 8.62 2.65 0.68
N ILE A 101 7.82 1.74 0.13
CA ILE A 101 6.83 0.97 0.89
C ILE A 101 7.33 -0.47 1.08
N GLY A 102 7.10 -1.00 2.28
CA GLY A 102 7.42 -2.39 2.62
C GLY A 102 6.54 -3.43 1.93
N PHE A 103 6.50 -4.64 2.50
CA PHE A 103 5.73 -5.78 1.98
C PHE A 103 4.24 -5.49 1.83
N ASN A 104 3.63 -6.02 0.76
CA ASN A 104 2.20 -5.86 0.49
C ASN A 104 1.38 -6.93 1.21
N GLU A 105 0.52 -6.51 2.13
CA GLU A 105 -0.40 -7.35 2.92
C GLU A 105 0.24 -8.65 3.41
N PRO A 106 1.32 -8.59 4.21
CA PRO A 106 1.94 -9.77 4.79
C PRO A 106 0.97 -10.54 5.70
N ASP A 107 -0.06 -9.89 6.20
CA ASP A 107 -1.11 -10.46 7.02
C ASP A 107 -2.13 -11.28 6.21
N GLN A 108 -2.18 -11.19 4.87
CA GLN A 108 -3.18 -11.84 4.03
C GLN A 108 -2.66 -13.06 3.25
N PRO A 109 -3.36 -14.22 3.24
CA PRO A 109 -2.91 -15.45 2.59
C PRO A 109 -2.90 -15.40 1.06
N GLY A 110 -3.62 -14.44 0.48
CA GLY A 110 -3.61 -14.15 -0.95
C GLY A 110 -2.44 -13.26 -1.40
N GLN A 111 -1.61 -12.75 -0.50
CA GLN A 111 -0.70 -11.65 -0.80
C GLN A 111 0.74 -12.04 -0.50
N SER A 112 1.49 -11.22 0.24
CA SER A 112 2.84 -11.57 0.70
C SER A 112 2.86 -12.76 1.64
N TRP A 113 1.83 -12.90 2.48
CA TRP A 113 1.65 -13.98 3.44
C TRP A 113 2.89 -14.32 4.27
N MET A 114 3.20 -13.46 5.24
CA MET A 114 4.36 -13.54 6.12
C MET A 114 3.99 -13.26 7.57
N THR A 115 4.60 -14.00 8.49
CA THR A 115 4.59 -13.61 9.91
C THR A 115 5.41 -12.34 10.12
N PRO A 116 5.15 -11.56 11.19
CA PRO A 116 6.00 -10.43 11.57
C PRO A 116 7.49 -10.81 11.68
N SER A 117 7.80 -11.99 12.23
CA SER A 117 9.18 -12.50 12.34
C SER A 117 9.83 -12.79 10.98
N THR A 118 9.06 -13.31 10.02
CA THR A 118 9.56 -13.51 8.66
C THR A 118 9.86 -12.17 8.00
N ALA A 119 8.93 -11.21 8.12
CA ALA A 119 9.08 -9.88 7.54
C ALA A 119 10.33 -9.17 8.07
N ILE A 120 10.62 -9.25 9.37
CA ILE A 120 11.87 -8.70 9.96
C ILE A 120 13.13 -9.33 9.36
N SER A 121 13.11 -10.64 9.11
CA SER A 121 14.25 -11.32 8.47
C SER A 121 14.51 -10.77 7.06
N GLY A 122 13.43 -10.52 6.30
CA GLY A 122 13.48 -9.87 4.99
C GLY A 122 13.77 -8.36 5.06
N TRP A 123 13.53 -7.70 6.18
CA TRP A 123 13.70 -6.25 6.32
C TRP A 123 15.14 -5.78 6.19
N ASN A 124 16.11 -6.68 6.44
CA ASN A 124 17.54 -6.39 6.23
C ASN A 124 17.86 -5.91 4.82
N TYR A 125 17.09 -6.38 3.82
CA TYR A 125 17.22 -5.89 2.46
C TYR A 125 16.87 -4.40 2.42
N LEU A 126 15.68 -3.98 2.88
CA LEU A 126 15.28 -2.57 2.90
C LEU A 126 16.23 -1.68 3.72
N ALA A 127 16.63 -2.15 4.89
CA ALA A 127 17.45 -1.38 5.83
C ALA A 127 18.80 -0.94 5.23
N GLN A 128 19.37 -1.70 4.29
CA GLN A 128 20.64 -1.32 3.66
C GLN A 128 20.50 -0.04 2.80
N TYR A 129 19.31 0.24 2.25
CA TYR A 129 19.06 1.44 1.46
C TYR A 129 18.71 2.66 2.32
N GLN A 130 18.17 2.45 3.51
CA GLN A 130 18.09 3.52 4.52
C GLN A 130 19.49 4.06 4.82
N SER A 131 20.47 3.16 4.99
CA SER A 131 21.85 3.55 5.29
C SER A 131 22.62 4.08 4.08
N SER A 132 22.48 3.46 2.89
CA SER A 132 23.30 3.79 1.71
C SER A 132 22.71 4.88 0.82
N LYS A 133 21.38 5.05 0.82
CA LYS A 133 20.66 6.04 0.00
C LYS A 133 19.85 7.04 0.81
N GLY A 134 19.81 6.92 2.14
CA GLY A 134 18.94 7.77 2.97
C GLY A 134 17.46 7.52 2.69
N ALA A 135 17.09 6.31 2.27
CA ALA A 135 15.71 5.99 1.91
C ALA A 135 14.76 6.18 3.10
N LEU A 136 13.60 6.79 2.83
CA LEU A 136 12.50 6.98 3.78
C LEU A 136 11.54 5.81 3.59
N VAL A 137 11.39 4.96 4.61
CA VAL A 137 10.71 3.67 4.44
C VAL A 137 9.44 3.63 5.29
N ALA A 138 8.31 3.36 4.66
CA ALA A 138 7.07 3.01 5.33
C ALA A 138 7.08 1.52 5.72
N THR A 139 6.37 1.13 6.77
CA THR A 139 6.19 -0.28 7.16
C THR A 139 5.57 -1.10 6.03
N PRO A 140 5.51 -2.45 6.13
CA PRO A 140 4.60 -3.22 5.31
C PRO A 140 3.17 -2.67 5.36
N GLY A 141 2.49 -2.63 4.21
CA GLY A 141 1.09 -2.23 4.09
C GLY A 141 0.20 -3.39 4.51
N VAL A 142 -0.40 -3.33 5.69
CA VAL A 142 -1.29 -4.39 6.20
C VAL A 142 -2.74 -4.14 5.81
N SER A 143 -3.54 -5.20 5.70
CA SER A 143 -4.98 -5.07 5.45
C SER A 143 -5.75 -4.46 6.62
N ASN A 144 -7.05 -4.24 6.45
CA ASN A 144 -7.94 -3.85 7.55
C ASN A 144 -8.45 -5.02 8.42
N ALA A 145 -7.92 -6.24 8.27
CA ALA A 145 -8.42 -7.41 8.97
C ALA A 145 -8.09 -7.43 10.47
N VAL A 146 -8.94 -8.10 11.25
CA VAL A 146 -8.81 -8.29 12.70
C VAL A 146 -8.63 -9.76 13.06
N GLY A 147 -7.83 -10.03 14.10
CA GLY A 147 -7.56 -11.37 14.59
C GLY A 147 -6.73 -12.23 13.63
N SER A 148 -6.65 -13.54 13.91
CA SER A 148 -5.84 -14.46 13.12
C SER A 148 -6.38 -14.66 11.71
N GLN A 149 -5.54 -14.43 10.70
CA GLN A 149 -5.82 -14.65 9.28
C GLN A 149 -5.46 -16.07 8.82
N GLY A 150 -4.91 -16.89 9.71
CA GLY A 150 -4.51 -18.26 9.44
C GLY A 150 -3.17 -18.62 10.10
N THR A 151 -2.52 -19.67 9.61
CA THR A 151 -1.22 -20.10 10.13
C THR A 151 -0.17 -20.19 9.03
N ILE A 152 1.05 -19.78 9.36
CA ILE A 152 2.23 -19.89 8.52
C ILE A 152 3.23 -20.74 9.29
N ASP A 153 3.58 -21.91 8.74
CA ASP A 153 4.50 -22.87 9.38
C ASP A 153 4.11 -23.21 10.82
N GLY A 154 2.79 -23.31 11.08
CA GLY A 154 2.24 -23.63 12.41
C GLY A 154 2.12 -22.44 13.38
N VAL A 155 2.51 -21.23 12.96
CA VAL A 155 2.40 -20.00 13.76
C VAL A 155 1.19 -19.19 13.31
N ALA A 156 0.35 -18.73 14.23
CA ALA A 156 -0.77 -17.86 13.91
C ALA A 156 -0.28 -16.54 13.31
N ASN A 157 -0.91 -16.10 12.22
CA ASN A 157 -0.61 -14.83 11.57
C ASN A 157 -1.74 -13.83 11.86
N PRO A 158 -1.50 -12.78 12.68
CA PRO A 158 -2.52 -11.78 12.97
C PRO A 158 -2.81 -10.89 11.74
N GLY A 159 -3.98 -10.25 11.73
CA GLY A 159 -4.41 -9.25 10.75
C GLY A 159 -4.01 -7.84 11.13
N GLY A 160 -3.85 -6.97 10.12
CA GLY A 160 -3.91 -5.51 10.27
C GLY A 160 -3.02 -4.92 11.35
N GLN A 161 -3.64 -4.14 12.25
CA GLN A 161 -2.94 -3.39 13.30
C GLN A 161 -2.15 -4.32 14.24
N GLU A 162 -2.69 -5.49 14.59
CA GLU A 162 -1.99 -6.43 15.48
C GLU A 162 -0.71 -6.96 14.81
N TRP A 163 -0.75 -7.26 13.51
CA TRP A 163 0.43 -7.63 12.74
C TRP A 163 1.48 -6.51 12.77
N THR A 164 1.06 -5.27 12.54
CA THR A 164 1.95 -4.09 12.54
C THR A 164 2.60 -3.87 13.91
N SER A 165 1.82 -3.95 14.99
CA SER A 165 2.32 -3.80 16.36
C SER A 165 3.39 -4.85 16.71
N GLN A 166 3.15 -6.12 16.35
CA GLN A 166 4.14 -7.19 16.55
C GLN A 166 5.40 -6.96 15.69
N PHE A 167 5.23 -6.52 14.45
CA PHE A 167 6.35 -6.20 13.56
C PHE A 167 7.22 -5.06 14.13
N LEU A 168 6.62 -3.96 14.58
CA LEU A 168 7.34 -2.82 15.16
C LEU A 168 8.07 -3.22 16.45
N SER A 169 7.43 -4.01 17.31
CA SER A 169 8.04 -4.54 18.53
C SER A 169 9.28 -5.40 18.23
N LEU A 170 9.19 -6.26 17.20
CA LEU A 170 10.33 -7.05 16.74
C LEU A 170 11.40 -6.19 16.08
N ALA A 171 11.04 -5.17 15.31
CA ALA A 171 11.97 -4.26 14.67
C ALA A 171 12.84 -3.53 15.71
N ALA A 172 12.20 -2.94 16.72
CA ALA A 172 12.88 -2.27 17.84
C ALA A 172 13.83 -3.20 18.59
N SER A 173 13.45 -4.47 18.74
CA SER A 173 14.26 -5.48 19.44
C SER A 173 15.42 -6.03 18.61
N ASN A 174 15.30 -6.07 17.27
CA ASN A 174 16.29 -6.69 16.39
C ASN A 174 17.42 -5.73 15.98
N SER A 175 17.11 -4.47 15.69
CA SER A 175 18.13 -3.55 15.18
C SER A 175 17.71 -2.09 15.37
N PRO A 176 18.54 -1.26 16.03
CA PRO A 176 18.30 0.19 16.11
C PRO A 176 18.46 0.89 14.75
N ARG A 177 18.92 0.18 13.71
CA ARG A 177 19.02 0.71 12.34
C ARG A 177 17.69 0.69 11.60
N TYR A 178 16.71 -0.08 12.08
CA TYR A 178 15.38 -0.07 11.49
C TYR A 178 14.68 1.19 11.96
N THR A 179 14.46 2.09 11.01
CA THR A 179 13.72 3.34 11.22
C THR A 179 12.56 3.35 10.24
N PHE A 180 11.47 4.02 10.59
CA PHE A 180 10.29 4.07 9.73
C PHE A 180 9.87 5.53 9.60
N GLN A 181 9.65 5.96 8.36
CA GLN A 181 9.06 7.28 8.09
C GLN A 181 7.56 7.25 8.33
N ALA A 182 6.91 6.12 8.01
CA ALA A 182 5.46 5.99 8.12
C ALA A 182 5.01 4.58 8.49
N ILE A 183 3.82 4.47 9.09
CA ILE A 183 3.06 3.21 9.09
C ILE A 183 2.20 3.17 7.83
N SER A 184 2.32 2.10 7.05
CA SER A 184 1.50 1.84 5.86
C SER A 184 0.31 0.94 6.20
N MET A 185 -0.88 1.28 5.71
CA MET A 185 -2.09 0.46 5.89
C MET A 185 -2.97 0.48 4.64
N HIS A 186 -3.81 -0.53 4.52
CA HIS A 186 -4.89 -0.63 3.54
C HIS A 186 -6.24 -0.69 4.22
N TRP A 187 -7.27 -0.22 3.53
CA TRP A 187 -8.62 -0.28 4.05
C TRP A 187 -9.66 -0.54 2.96
N TYR A 188 -10.45 -1.59 3.12
CA TYR A 188 -11.60 -1.84 2.25
C TYR A 188 -12.88 -1.95 3.05
N GLY A 189 -13.85 -1.11 2.67
CA GLY A 189 -15.20 -1.13 3.22
C GLY A 189 -16.03 -2.28 2.68
N SER A 190 -17.32 -2.25 3.02
CA SER A 190 -18.30 -3.22 2.56
C SER A 190 -19.44 -2.51 1.83
N SER A 191 -19.85 -3.07 0.68
CA SER A 191 -21.06 -2.62 -0.01
C SER A 191 -22.35 -2.83 0.78
N SER A 192 -22.30 -3.62 1.87
CA SER A 192 -23.44 -3.86 2.76
C SER A 192 -23.65 -2.77 3.81
N LEU A 193 -22.72 -1.83 3.94
CA LEU A 193 -22.75 -0.74 4.91
C LEU A 193 -23.16 0.57 4.23
N THR A 194 -23.62 1.55 5.00
CA THR A 194 -23.80 2.91 4.49
C THR A 194 -22.45 3.62 4.32
N VAL A 195 -22.44 4.73 3.59
CA VAL A 195 -21.26 5.58 3.41
C VAL A 195 -20.70 6.03 4.76
N GLU A 196 -21.57 6.44 5.68
CA GLU A 196 -21.18 6.89 7.02
C GLU A 196 -20.62 5.76 7.88
N GLU A 197 -21.16 4.55 7.76
CA GLU A 197 -20.66 3.37 8.48
C GLU A 197 -19.27 2.96 7.99
N ASN A 198 -19.10 2.86 6.66
CA ASN A 198 -17.79 2.63 6.03
C ASN A 198 -16.79 3.70 6.46
N GLY A 199 -17.20 4.96 6.40
CA GLY A 199 -16.38 6.07 6.83
C GLY A 199 -15.97 5.98 8.30
N ALA A 200 -16.93 5.78 9.21
CA ALA A 200 -16.65 5.66 10.64
C ALA A 200 -15.62 4.55 10.94
N MET A 201 -15.72 3.41 10.26
CA MET A 201 -14.77 2.30 10.38
C MET A 201 -13.37 2.65 9.87
N LEU A 202 -13.26 3.35 8.73
CA LEU A 202 -11.97 3.85 8.24
C LEU A 202 -11.34 4.82 9.25
N ASN A 203 -12.11 5.77 9.77
CA ASN A 203 -11.59 6.76 10.71
C ASN A 203 -11.16 6.12 12.04
N GLU A 204 -11.89 5.13 12.54
CA GLU A 204 -11.48 4.36 13.72
C GLU A 204 -10.14 3.65 13.48
N GLN A 205 -10.00 2.95 12.36
CA GLN A 205 -8.78 2.19 12.07
C GLN A 205 -7.58 3.06 11.75
N ALA A 206 -7.78 4.14 11.00
CA ALA A 206 -6.75 5.14 10.75
C ALA A 206 -6.28 5.78 12.06
N GLY A 207 -7.22 6.12 12.96
CA GLY A 207 -6.92 6.61 14.31
C GLY A 207 -6.08 5.63 15.13
N ALA A 208 -6.38 4.33 15.05
CA ALA A 208 -5.61 3.30 15.73
C ALA A 208 -4.18 3.15 15.16
N MET A 209 -3.99 3.31 13.86
CA MET A 209 -2.65 3.35 13.24
C MET A 209 -1.88 4.63 13.60
N VAL A 210 -2.56 5.78 13.68
CA VAL A 210 -1.97 7.03 14.17
C VAL A 210 -1.47 6.86 15.60
N GLN A 211 -2.29 6.30 16.49
CA GLN A 211 -1.89 6.02 17.86
C GLN A 211 -0.66 5.08 17.89
N LEU A 212 -0.65 4.01 17.10
CA LEU A 212 0.49 3.10 17.02
C LEU A 212 1.76 3.80 16.50
N ALA A 213 1.63 4.74 15.56
CA ALA A 213 2.73 5.55 15.06
C ALA A 213 3.30 6.46 16.16
N GLU A 214 2.43 7.17 16.90
CA GLU A 214 2.82 8.00 18.04
C GLU A 214 3.56 7.21 19.13
N GLU A 215 3.02 6.04 19.50
CA GLU A 215 3.62 5.14 20.50
C GLU A 215 5.02 4.65 20.11
N ASN A 216 5.31 4.58 18.81
CA ASN A 216 6.60 4.13 18.27
C ASN A 216 7.48 5.28 17.74
N GLY A 217 7.07 6.54 17.93
CA GLY A 217 7.80 7.71 17.45
C GLY A 217 7.92 7.79 15.92
N ILE A 218 6.96 7.23 15.19
CA ILE A 218 6.87 7.25 13.73
C ILE A 218 6.04 8.48 13.34
N PRO A 219 6.54 9.37 12.46
CA PRO A 219 5.92 10.69 12.26
C PRO A 219 4.68 10.67 11.36
N GLU A 220 4.45 9.61 10.60
CA GLU A 220 3.41 9.58 9.56
C GLU A 220 2.64 8.25 9.50
N VAL A 221 1.45 8.32 8.91
CA VAL A 221 0.62 7.18 8.49
C VAL A 221 0.28 7.36 7.01
N TRP A 222 0.46 6.31 6.23
CA TRP A 222 0.13 6.25 4.80
C TRP A 222 -0.98 5.22 4.57
N ILE A 223 -2.08 5.64 3.95
CA ILE A 223 -3.17 4.75 3.54
C ILE A 223 -2.95 4.37 2.09
N THR A 224 -2.06 3.41 1.84
CA THR A 224 -1.54 3.11 0.50
C THR A 224 -2.54 2.38 -0.38
N GLU A 225 -3.63 1.89 0.18
CA GLU A 225 -4.80 1.43 -0.57
C GLU A 225 -6.08 1.75 0.21
N MET A 226 -7.09 2.28 -0.46
CA MET A 226 -8.43 2.32 0.09
C MET A 226 -9.52 2.06 -0.94
N GLY A 227 -10.64 1.52 -0.50
CA GLY A 227 -11.87 1.44 -1.29
C GLY A 227 -13.10 1.29 -0.41
N SER A 228 -14.24 1.75 -0.87
CA SER A 228 -15.51 1.67 -0.12
C SER A 228 -16.13 0.26 -0.08
N GLY A 229 -15.75 -0.59 -1.05
CA GLY A 229 -16.42 -1.87 -1.33
C GLY A 229 -17.64 -1.77 -2.27
N TYR A 230 -18.08 -0.56 -2.62
CA TYR A 230 -19.08 -0.30 -3.65
C TYR A 230 -18.51 -0.59 -5.05
N ASP A 231 -19.38 -0.99 -5.99
CA ASP A 231 -18.98 -1.24 -7.38
C ASP A 231 -19.60 -0.20 -8.34
N SER A 232 -19.36 -0.38 -9.64
CA SER A 232 -19.88 0.52 -10.69
C SER A 232 -21.41 0.64 -10.74
N SER A 233 -22.17 -0.29 -10.14
CA SER A 233 -23.63 -0.22 -10.04
C SER A 233 -24.12 0.70 -8.92
N THR A 234 -23.21 1.08 -8.00
CA THR A 234 -23.41 1.98 -6.86
C THR A 234 -22.48 3.20 -6.96
N ALA A 235 -22.40 3.79 -8.16
CA ALA A 235 -21.49 4.91 -8.43
C ALA A 235 -21.81 6.15 -7.58
N THR A 236 -23.05 6.33 -7.13
CA THR A 236 -23.45 7.43 -6.25
C THR A 236 -22.82 7.29 -4.88
N GLU A 237 -23.00 6.13 -4.23
CA GLU A 237 -22.45 5.83 -2.91
C GLU A 237 -20.91 5.88 -2.92
N GLU A 238 -20.30 5.45 -4.02
CA GLU A 238 -18.86 5.57 -4.24
C GLU A 238 -18.39 7.03 -4.27
N CYS A 239 -19.08 7.90 -5.02
CA CYS A 239 -18.79 9.33 -5.06
C CYS A 239 -19.00 9.98 -3.67
N GLU A 240 -20.07 9.61 -2.99
CA GLU A 240 -20.38 10.11 -1.64
C GLU A 240 -19.32 9.68 -0.63
N PHE A 241 -18.81 8.45 -0.73
CA PHE A 241 -17.69 7.99 0.08
C PHE A 241 -16.41 8.79 -0.20
N ILE A 242 -16.08 9.05 -1.47
CA ILE A 242 -14.91 9.87 -1.84
C ILE A 242 -15.02 11.30 -1.27
N GLN A 243 -16.19 11.93 -1.40
CA GLN A 243 -16.43 13.25 -0.80
C GLN A 243 -16.36 13.23 0.73
N TRP A 244 -16.82 12.13 1.34
CA TRP A 244 -16.71 11.92 2.77
C TRP A 244 -15.25 11.81 3.24
N LEU A 245 -14.38 11.14 2.46
CA LEU A 245 -12.94 11.04 2.73
C LEU A 245 -12.27 12.41 2.79
N GLU A 246 -12.60 13.29 1.83
CA GLU A 246 -12.11 14.67 1.83
C GLU A 246 -12.49 15.35 3.14
N GLY A 247 -13.75 15.27 3.56
CA GLY A 247 -14.21 15.83 4.83
C GLY A 247 -13.41 15.33 6.04
N ILE A 248 -13.12 14.02 6.11
CA ILE A 248 -12.47 13.39 7.27
C ILE A 248 -10.99 13.69 7.38
N PHE A 249 -10.26 13.58 6.27
CA PHE A 249 -8.82 13.88 6.26
C PHE A 249 -8.56 15.39 6.39
N MET A 250 -9.52 16.23 5.99
CA MET A 250 -9.41 17.68 6.08
C MET A 250 -9.78 18.25 7.44
N THR A 251 -10.79 17.70 8.11
CA THR A 251 -11.37 18.35 9.31
C THR A 251 -10.95 17.73 10.63
N ASN A 252 -10.49 16.47 10.63
CA ASN A 252 -10.05 15.82 11.86
C ASN A 252 -8.55 16.12 12.10
N SER A 253 -8.25 16.95 13.10
CA SER A 253 -6.86 17.27 13.45
C SER A 253 -6.04 16.05 13.88
N SER A 254 -6.69 15.00 14.38
CA SER A 254 -6.03 13.72 14.71
C SER A 254 -5.54 12.99 13.46
N ASN A 255 -6.07 13.34 12.27
CA ASN A 255 -5.62 12.81 10.99
C ASN A 255 -4.47 13.62 10.38
N ALA A 256 -3.90 14.60 11.11
CA ALA A 256 -2.77 15.39 10.61
C ALA A 256 -1.51 14.55 10.33
N MET A 257 -1.38 13.37 10.95
CA MET A 257 -0.31 12.40 10.67
C MET A 257 -0.56 11.58 9.40
N ILE A 258 -1.76 11.63 8.81
CA ILE A 258 -2.08 10.97 7.54
C ILE A 258 -1.61 11.88 6.41
N THR A 259 -0.47 11.55 5.81
CA THR A 259 0.22 12.40 4.83
C THR A 259 0.08 11.90 3.39
N HIS A 260 -0.17 10.60 3.22
CA HIS A 260 -0.31 9.95 1.92
C HIS A 260 -1.50 9.01 1.96
N TYR A 261 -2.31 9.03 0.91
CA TYR A 261 -3.40 8.09 0.76
C TYR A 261 -3.72 7.87 -0.71
N ALA A 262 -4.15 6.67 -1.07
CA ALA A 262 -4.43 6.31 -2.45
C ALA A 262 -5.72 5.49 -2.56
N TYR A 263 -6.63 5.92 -3.43
CA TYR A 263 -7.83 5.16 -3.76
C TYR A 263 -7.48 4.03 -4.73
N ASN A 264 -7.95 2.82 -4.46
CA ASN A 264 -7.65 1.68 -5.32
C ASN A 264 -8.51 1.69 -6.59
N GLU A 265 -7.83 1.84 -7.73
CA GLU A 265 -8.40 1.69 -9.07
C GLU A 265 -8.55 0.20 -9.43
N HIS A 266 -9.52 -0.47 -8.82
CA HIS A 266 -9.83 -1.83 -9.23
C HIS A 266 -10.83 -1.82 -10.41
N MET A 267 -10.38 -2.24 -11.59
CA MET A 267 -11.22 -2.64 -12.74
C MET A 267 -12.31 -1.64 -13.16
N GLY A 268 -11.95 -0.36 -13.21
CA GLY A 268 -12.78 0.67 -13.81
C GLY A 268 -13.73 1.39 -12.86
N THR A 269 -13.43 1.38 -11.56
CA THR A 269 -14.06 2.25 -10.57
C THR A 269 -13.78 3.72 -10.84
N LEU A 270 -12.52 4.09 -11.16
CA LEU A 270 -12.13 5.48 -11.42
C LEU A 270 -12.04 5.82 -12.92
N LEU A 271 -11.70 4.83 -13.75
CA LEU A 271 -11.51 5.01 -15.19
C LEU A 271 -12.37 4.04 -16.02
N ASN A 272 -13.06 4.54 -17.04
CA ASN A 272 -13.67 3.71 -18.07
C ASN A 272 -12.94 3.94 -19.40
N GLY A 273 -11.93 3.11 -19.67
CA GLY A 273 -10.99 3.34 -20.76
C GLY A 273 -10.13 4.56 -20.47
N ALA A 274 -10.20 5.58 -21.34
CA ALA A 274 -9.45 6.83 -21.18
C ALA A 274 -10.25 7.95 -20.49
N SER A 275 -11.48 7.66 -20.04
CA SER A 275 -12.38 8.66 -19.44
C SER A 275 -12.53 8.41 -17.95
N LEU A 276 -12.62 9.49 -17.16
CA LEU A 276 -13.01 9.40 -15.75
C LEU A 276 -14.46 8.87 -15.65
N THR A 277 -14.68 8.01 -14.66
CA THR A 277 -16.04 7.69 -14.19
C THR A 277 -16.57 8.84 -13.33
N PRO A 278 -17.84 8.80 -12.88
CA PRO A 278 -18.31 9.71 -11.84
C PRO A 278 -17.41 9.69 -10.61
N SER A 279 -17.03 8.50 -10.12
CA SER A 279 -16.15 8.35 -8.95
C SER A 279 -14.73 8.83 -9.20
N GLY A 280 -14.19 8.69 -10.42
CA GLY A 280 -12.90 9.29 -10.77
C GLY A 280 -12.93 10.80 -10.92
N SER A 281 -14.12 11.40 -11.09
CA SER A 281 -14.30 12.86 -11.16
C SER A 281 -14.57 13.49 -9.79
N ALA A 282 -15.05 12.70 -8.83
CA ALA A 282 -15.23 13.08 -7.43
C ALA A 282 -13.87 13.16 -6.73
#